data_AF-A0A2S9FN90-F1
#
_entry.id   AF-A0A2S9FN90-F1
#
_cell.length_a   1.000
_cell.length_b   1.000
_cell.length_c   1.000
_cell.angle_alpha   90.00
_cell.angle_beta   90.00
_cell.angle_gamma   90.00
#
_symmetry.space_group_name_H-M   'P 1'
#
loop_
_entity.id
_entity.type
_entity.pdbx_description
1 polymer ?
#
loop_
_entity_poly.entity_id
_entity_poly.type
_entity_poly.pdbx_seq_one_letter_code
_entity_poly.pdbx_strand_id
1 'polypeptide(L)'
;RDGRGYLDMFTFFASSALGMNHPGLADDEKFRAELATAALNKPSNSDVYSVPMARFVETFARVLGDPRLPHLFFVDGGALAVENALKVAFDWKSRHNEAHGRDPQLGTKVLHLTGAFHGRSGYTMSLTN
;
A
#
# COMPACT_ATOMS: atom_id res chain seq x y z
N ARG A 1 -21.64 -25.37 11.99
CA ARG A 1 -20.42 -24.75 12.58
C ARG A 1 -20.38 -25.20 14.03
N ASP A 2 -19.25 -25.74 14.50
CA ASP A 2 -19.10 -26.41 15.81
C ASP A 2 -18.95 -25.47 17.01
N GLY A 3 -18.87 -24.15 16.77
CA GLY A 3 -18.74 -23.14 17.83
C GLY A 3 -17.35 -23.06 18.46
N ARG A 4 -16.35 -23.75 17.89
CA ARG A 4 -15.00 -23.79 18.46
C ARG A 4 -14.25 -22.48 18.22
N GLY A 5 -13.70 -21.92 19.30
CA GLY A 5 -12.76 -20.80 19.25
C GLY A 5 -11.34 -21.24 18.89
N TYR A 6 -10.61 -20.37 18.18
CA TYR A 6 -9.21 -20.57 17.80
C TYR A 6 -8.38 -19.37 18.25
N LEU A 7 -7.20 -19.64 18.84
CA LEU A 7 -6.21 -18.61 19.10
C LEU A 7 -5.53 -18.22 17.78
N ASP A 8 -5.73 -16.98 17.35
CA ASP A 8 -5.17 -16.47 16.10
C ASP A 8 -3.80 -15.84 16.33
N MET A 9 -2.74 -16.59 16.02
CA MET A 9 -1.35 -16.10 15.92
C MET A 9 -0.92 -15.89 14.46
N PHE A 10 -1.88 -15.83 13.54
CA PHE A 10 -1.67 -15.77 12.09
C PHE A 10 -2.14 -14.44 11.50
N THR A 11 -3.23 -13.86 12.01
CA THR A 11 -3.71 -12.49 11.70
C THR A 11 -3.84 -12.18 10.21
N PHE A 12 -4.30 -13.19 9.45
CA PHE A 12 -4.45 -13.15 7.99
C PHE A 12 -3.15 -12.75 7.26
N PHE A 13 -2.07 -13.51 7.48
CA PHE A 13 -0.73 -13.16 7.01
C PHE A 13 -0.29 -11.76 7.50
N ALA A 14 -0.47 -11.52 8.80
CA ALA A 14 -0.09 -10.26 9.47
C ALA A 14 -0.77 -8.98 8.93
N SER A 15 -1.90 -9.10 8.24
CA SER A 15 -2.64 -7.95 7.70
C SER A 15 -3.68 -7.37 8.67
N SER A 16 -4.02 -8.07 9.75
CA SER A 16 -4.93 -7.58 10.80
C SER A 16 -4.16 -7.02 12.00
N ALA A 17 -4.12 -5.69 12.12
CA ALA A 17 -3.43 -5.01 13.24
C ALA A 17 -4.20 -5.06 14.58
N LEU A 18 -5.53 -5.11 14.53
CA LEU A 18 -6.39 -5.00 15.72
C LEU A 18 -7.13 -6.30 16.07
N GLY A 19 -6.90 -7.37 15.31
CA GLY A 19 -7.65 -8.62 15.42
C GLY A 19 -9.07 -8.51 14.83
N MET A 20 -9.93 -9.45 15.22
CA MET A 20 -11.31 -9.52 14.70
C MET A 20 -12.25 -8.63 15.52
N ASN A 21 -13.08 -7.83 14.83
CA ASN A 21 -14.16 -7.03 15.42
C ASN A 21 -13.72 -6.15 16.59
N HIS A 22 -12.63 -5.40 16.43
CA HIS A 22 -12.10 -4.53 17.48
C HIS A 22 -13.19 -3.59 18.04
N PRO A 23 -13.38 -3.50 19.38
CA PRO A 23 -14.46 -2.72 19.98
C PRO A 23 -14.49 -1.25 19.54
N GLY A 24 -13.32 -0.62 19.39
CA GLY A 24 -13.21 0.76 18.87
C GLY A 24 -13.67 0.96 17.42
N LEU A 25 -14.04 -0.10 16.71
CA LEU A 25 -14.67 -0.05 15.38
C LEU A 25 -16.09 -0.62 15.40
N ALA A 26 -16.28 -1.76 16.08
CA ALA A 26 -17.56 -2.48 16.10
C ALA A 26 -18.64 -1.75 16.93
N ASP A 27 -18.22 -1.08 17.99
CA ASP A 27 -19.13 -0.40 18.94
C ASP A 27 -19.22 1.11 18.69
N ASP A 28 -18.48 1.66 17.71
CA ASP A 28 -18.57 3.06 17.29
C ASP A 28 -19.63 3.22 16.19
N GLU A 29 -20.82 3.70 16.59
CA GLU A 29 -21.94 3.94 15.68
C GLU A 29 -21.63 4.96 14.57
N LYS A 30 -20.86 6.01 14.88
CA LYS A 30 -20.52 7.05 13.92
C LYS A 30 -19.58 6.49 12.86
N PHE A 31 -18.54 5.78 13.29
CA PHE A 31 -17.62 5.10 12.38
C PHE A 31 -18.36 4.10 11.49
N ARG A 32 -19.26 3.29 12.06
CA ARG A 32 -20.04 2.31 11.29
C ARG A 32 -20.95 2.94 10.24
N ALA A 33 -21.55 4.09 10.54
CA ALA A 33 -22.35 4.83 9.56
C ALA A 33 -21.47 5.33 8.39
N GLU A 34 -20.30 5.91 8.68
CA GLU A 34 -19.35 6.34 7.65
C GLU A 34 -18.85 5.16 6.81
N LEU A 35 -18.51 4.04 7.45
CA LEU A 35 -18.08 2.81 6.77
C LEU A 35 -19.17 2.26 5.85
N ALA A 36 -20.42 2.24 6.30
CA ALA A 36 -21.55 1.80 5.49
C ALA A 36 -21.72 2.68 4.25
N THR A 37 -21.64 4.01 4.39
CA THR A 37 -21.69 4.93 3.25
C THR A 37 -20.56 4.67 2.25
N ALA A 38 -19.32 4.51 2.74
CA ALA A 38 -18.17 4.23 1.88
C ALA A 38 -18.26 2.86 1.19
N ALA A 39 -18.84 1.85 1.84
CA ALA A 39 -18.94 0.49 1.32
C ALA A 39 -20.04 0.30 0.25
N LEU A 40 -21.02 1.21 0.15
CA LEU A 40 -22.10 1.11 -0.83
C LEU A 40 -21.61 1.28 -2.28
N ASN A 41 -20.49 1.96 -2.49
CA ASN A 41 -19.96 2.27 -3.81
C ASN A 41 -18.43 2.09 -3.83
N LYS A 42 -17.84 1.88 -5.02
CA LYS A 42 -16.37 1.88 -5.20
C LYS A 42 -15.96 3.00 -6.16
N PRO A 43 -15.86 4.27 -5.70
CA PRO A 43 -15.40 5.37 -6.55
C PRO A 43 -13.99 5.14 -7.07
N SER A 44 -13.69 5.64 -8.27
CA SER A 44 -12.31 5.75 -8.74
C SER A 44 -11.63 6.94 -8.05
N ASN A 45 -11.02 6.68 -6.91
CA ASN A 45 -10.31 7.69 -6.12
C ASN A 45 -9.16 8.39 -6.88
N SER A 46 -8.75 7.83 -8.02
CA SER A 46 -7.86 8.46 -9.01
C SER A 46 -8.45 9.72 -9.63
N ASP A 47 -9.76 9.76 -9.85
CA ASP A 47 -10.45 10.78 -10.63
C ASP A 47 -11.45 11.59 -9.78
N VAL A 48 -12.02 10.97 -8.74
CA VAL A 48 -13.07 11.54 -7.90
C VAL A 48 -12.62 11.58 -6.45
N TYR A 49 -12.41 12.78 -5.94
CA TYR A 49 -12.05 12.99 -4.53
C TYR A 49 -13.27 12.96 -3.61
N SER A 50 -13.06 12.54 -2.37
CA SER A 50 -14.09 12.48 -1.34
C SER A 50 -13.55 12.87 0.03
N VAL A 51 -14.44 13.33 0.93
CA VAL A 51 -14.07 13.69 2.31
C VAL A 51 -13.47 12.50 3.07
N PRO A 52 -13.99 11.26 2.99
CA PRO A 52 -13.36 10.10 3.63
C PRO A 52 -11.94 9.85 3.15
N MET A 53 -11.66 9.99 1.84
CA MET A 53 -10.32 9.85 1.29
C MET A 53 -9.37 10.92 1.84
N ALA A 54 -9.80 12.19 1.89
CA ALA A 54 -8.98 13.27 2.43
C ALA A 54 -8.63 13.06 3.92
N ARG A 55 -9.62 12.70 4.75
CA ARG A 55 -9.43 12.37 6.18
C ARG A 55 -8.48 11.19 6.39
N PHE A 56 -8.59 10.17 5.53
CA PHE A 56 -7.68 9.03 5.53
C PHE A 56 -6.24 9.46 5.23
N VAL A 57 -6.01 10.23 4.16
CA VAL A 57 -4.67 10.69 3.76
C VAL A 57 -4.05 11.60 4.82
N GLU A 58 -4.81 12.53 5.39
CA GLU A 58 -4.37 13.41 6.48
C GLU A 58 -3.94 12.60 7.71
N THR A 59 -4.76 11.62 8.10
CA THR A 59 -4.45 10.76 9.25
C THR A 59 -3.24 9.87 8.97
N PHE A 60 -3.11 9.33 7.76
CA PHE A 60 -1.96 8.54 7.34
C PHE A 60 -0.68 9.37 7.45
N ALA A 61 -0.66 10.58 6.89
CA ALA A 61 0.48 11.48 6.94
C ALA A 61 0.86 11.87 8.38
N ARG A 62 -0.14 12.11 9.25
CA ARG A 62 0.09 12.44 10.66
C ARG A 62 0.66 11.28 11.49
N VAL A 63 0.18 10.06 11.27
CA VAL A 63 0.50 8.89 12.12
C VAL A 63 1.70 8.10 11.60
N LEU A 64 1.85 7.99 10.28
CA LEU A 64 2.86 7.13 9.61
C LEU A 64 3.81 7.92 8.69
N GLY A 65 3.57 9.20 8.47
CA GLY A 65 4.36 10.00 7.53
C GLY A 65 5.79 10.30 8.02
N ASP A 66 6.70 10.46 7.07
CA ASP A 66 8.05 10.97 7.29
C ASP A 66 8.19 12.31 6.53
N PRO A 67 8.64 13.41 7.16
CA PRO A 67 8.78 14.71 6.50
C PRO A 67 9.74 14.70 5.30
N ARG A 68 10.61 13.69 5.19
CA ARG A 68 11.51 13.49 4.04
C ARG A 68 10.85 12.72 2.89
N LEU A 69 9.70 12.10 3.11
CA LEU A 69 8.95 11.29 2.13
C LEU A 69 7.51 11.82 1.96
N PRO A 70 7.31 13.07 1.49
CA PRO A 70 6.00 13.72 1.48
C PRO A 70 5.05 13.23 0.36
N HIS A 71 5.57 12.51 -0.64
CA HIS A 71 4.77 12.09 -1.80
C HIS A 71 4.13 10.73 -1.53
N LEU A 72 2.79 10.73 -1.38
CA LEU A 72 2.00 9.52 -1.12
C LEU A 72 1.30 9.04 -2.41
N PHE A 73 1.27 7.72 -2.59
CA PHE A 73 0.56 7.05 -3.68
C PHE A 73 -0.08 5.76 -3.15
N PHE A 74 -1.35 5.52 -3.49
CA PHE A 74 -2.14 4.39 -3.00
C PHE A 74 -2.57 3.47 -4.13
N VAL A 75 -2.56 2.16 -3.88
CA VAL A 75 -2.92 1.13 -4.86
C VAL A 75 -3.43 -0.13 -4.14
N ASP A 76 -4.33 -0.86 -4.78
CA ASP A 76 -4.83 -2.15 -4.27
C ASP A 76 -3.76 -3.24 -4.44
N GLY A 77 -3.15 -3.68 -3.34
CA GLY A 77 -2.28 -4.87 -3.27
C GLY A 77 -0.79 -4.58 -3.08
N GLY A 78 -0.14 -5.37 -2.21
CA GLY A 78 1.26 -5.16 -1.81
C GLY A 78 2.28 -5.31 -2.94
N ALA A 79 2.08 -6.27 -3.85
CA ALA A 79 2.98 -6.46 -5.00
C ALA A 79 2.98 -5.24 -5.94
N LEU A 80 1.81 -4.64 -6.19
CA LEU A 80 1.68 -3.44 -7.02
C LEU A 80 2.20 -2.18 -6.31
N ALA A 81 2.17 -2.14 -4.97
CA ALA A 81 2.85 -1.09 -4.22
C ALA A 81 4.38 -1.14 -4.45
N VAL A 82 4.97 -2.34 -4.40
CA VAL A 82 6.40 -2.53 -4.74
C VAL A 82 6.66 -2.15 -6.20
N GLU A 83 5.83 -2.56 -7.15
CA GLU A 83 6.06 -2.22 -8.56
C GLU A 83 5.98 -0.72 -8.85
N ASN A 84 5.11 0.05 -8.19
CA ASN A 84 5.10 1.50 -8.36
C ASN A 84 6.35 2.15 -7.76
N ALA A 85 6.89 1.64 -6.64
CA ALA A 85 8.18 2.09 -6.13
C ALA A 85 9.32 1.80 -7.13
N LEU A 86 9.32 0.62 -7.77
CA LEU A 86 10.29 0.28 -8.82
C LEU A 86 10.15 1.20 -10.04
N LYS A 87 8.92 1.45 -10.51
CA LYS A 87 8.66 2.38 -11.63
C LYS A 87 9.19 3.79 -11.34
N VAL A 88 8.97 4.29 -10.12
CA VAL A 88 9.54 5.58 -9.69
C VAL A 88 11.06 5.55 -9.72
N ALA A 89 11.70 4.48 -9.22
CA ALA A 89 13.16 4.34 -9.26
C ALA A 89 13.72 4.27 -10.69
N PHE A 90 13.06 3.55 -11.59
CA PHE A 90 13.45 3.45 -13.01
C PHE A 90 13.32 4.80 -13.73
N ASP A 91 12.19 5.49 -13.59
CA ASP A 91 11.98 6.82 -14.17
C ASP A 91 12.99 7.83 -13.61
N TRP A 92 13.16 7.88 -12.29
CA TRP A 92 14.12 8.75 -11.64
C TRP A 92 15.54 8.49 -12.15
N LYS A 93 15.94 7.22 -12.28
CA LYS A 93 17.29 6.87 -12.72
C LYS A 93 17.53 7.21 -14.19
N SER A 94 16.54 6.97 -15.05
CA SER A 94 16.57 7.32 -16.47
C SER A 94 16.73 8.84 -16.64
N ARG A 95 15.87 9.63 -15.99
CA ARG A 95 15.93 11.11 -16.00
C ARG A 95 17.22 11.64 -15.41
N HIS A 96 17.69 11.07 -14.31
CA HIS A 96 18.95 11.46 -13.70
C HIS A 96 20.13 11.18 -14.65
N ASN A 97 20.13 10.04 -15.35
CA ASN A 97 21.17 9.72 -16.32
C ASN A 97 21.17 10.73 -17.47
N GLU A 98 20.01 11.00 -18.06
CA GLU A 98 19.83 11.97 -19.14
C GLU A 98 20.32 13.37 -18.74
N ALA A 99 19.91 13.84 -17.55
CA ALA A 99 20.33 15.14 -17.01
C ALA A 99 21.85 15.27 -16.79
N HIS A 100 22.57 14.14 -16.73
CA HIS A 100 24.03 14.10 -16.56
C HIS A 100 24.75 13.55 -17.81
N GLY A 101 24.11 13.64 -18.99
CA GLY A 101 24.73 13.28 -20.27
C GLY A 101 24.96 11.78 -20.49
N ARG A 102 24.27 10.92 -19.75
CA ARG A 102 24.28 9.45 -19.93
C ARG A 102 23.03 9.00 -20.68
N ASP A 103 23.12 7.87 -21.36
CA ASP A 103 22.00 7.29 -22.12
C ASP A 103 20.77 7.03 -21.20
N PRO A 104 19.57 7.59 -21.51
CA PRO A 104 18.35 7.38 -20.74
C PRO A 104 17.85 5.93 -20.74
N GLN A 105 18.35 5.07 -21.62
CA GLN A 105 18.02 3.64 -21.63
C GLN A 105 18.73 2.86 -20.50
N LEU A 106 19.72 3.48 -19.83
CA LEU A 106 20.38 2.91 -18.66
C LEU A 106 19.54 3.10 -17.38
N GLY A 107 19.67 2.17 -16.43
CA GLY A 107 19.02 2.28 -15.10
C GLY A 107 17.85 1.34 -14.86
N THR A 108 17.83 0.18 -15.53
CA THR A 108 16.69 -0.77 -15.55
C THR A 108 16.85 -2.00 -14.65
N LYS A 109 17.90 -2.05 -13.82
CA LYS A 109 18.21 -3.20 -12.95
C LYS A 109 17.94 -2.88 -11.49
N VAL A 110 17.55 -3.92 -10.75
CA VAL A 110 17.28 -3.84 -9.31
C VAL A 110 18.27 -4.73 -8.57
N LEU A 111 19.00 -4.16 -7.62
CA LEU A 111 19.77 -4.93 -6.66
C LEU A 111 18.83 -5.42 -5.55
N HIS A 112 18.85 -6.71 -5.23
CA HIS A 112 18.02 -7.31 -4.19
C HIS A 112 18.79 -8.41 -3.44
N LEU A 113 18.18 -8.92 -2.35
CA LEU A 113 18.78 -9.92 -1.47
C LEU A 113 18.33 -11.35 -1.84
N THR A 114 19.12 -12.34 -1.44
CA THR A 114 18.74 -13.76 -1.47
C THR A 114 17.71 -14.06 -0.38
N GLY A 115 16.69 -14.87 -0.68
CA GLY A 115 15.61 -15.17 0.27
C GLY A 115 14.56 -14.07 0.40
N ALA A 116 14.54 -13.12 -0.54
CA ALA A 116 13.61 -12.00 -0.52
C ALA A 116 12.19 -12.44 -0.94
N PHE A 117 11.16 -11.79 -0.40
CA PHE A 117 9.77 -11.96 -0.83
C PHE A 117 9.14 -10.59 -1.08
N HIS A 118 8.93 -10.25 -2.36
CA HIS A 118 8.43 -8.93 -2.78
C HIS A 118 7.08 -8.99 -3.50
N GLY A 119 6.52 -10.17 -3.71
CA GLY A 119 5.23 -10.36 -4.36
C GLY A 119 5.28 -11.35 -5.51
N ARG A 120 4.15 -11.44 -6.21
CA ARG A 120 3.89 -12.42 -7.29
C ARG A 120 3.39 -11.76 -8.57
N SER A 121 3.74 -10.49 -8.79
CA SER A 121 3.46 -9.71 -9.99
C SER A 121 4.68 -9.69 -10.93
N GLY A 122 4.57 -9.06 -12.10
CA GLY A 122 5.57 -9.12 -13.17
C GLY A 122 7.01 -8.79 -12.73
N TYR A 123 7.25 -7.61 -12.17
CA TYR A 123 8.59 -7.25 -11.69
C TYR A 123 8.97 -8.00 -10.40
N THR A 124 8.01 -8.21 -9.50
CA THR A 124 8.30 -8.78 -8.17
C THR A 124 8.67 -10.26 -8.21
N MET A 125 8.22 -11.01 -9.23
CA MET A 125 8.67 -12.38 -9.49
C MET A 125 10.15 -12.49 -9.88
N SER A 126 10.78 -11.39 -10.33
CA SER A 126 12.23 -11.35 -10.60
C SER A 126 13.05 -11.05 -9.35
N LEU A 127 12.40 -10.72 -8.22
CA LEU A 127 13.05 -10.39 -6.95
C LEU A 127 12.83 -11.48 -5.90
N THR A 128 11.66 -12.12 -5.91
CA THR A 128 11.31 -13.19 -4.97
C THR A 128 12.08 -14.47 -5.32
N ASN A 129 12.93 -14.95 -4.41
CA ASN A 129 13.82 -16.09 -4.62
C ASN A 129 14.11 -16.87 -3.34
#